data_AF-A0A0N8W994-F1
#
_entry.id   AF-A0A0N8W994-F1
#
_cell.length_a   1.000
_cell.length_b   1.000
_cell.length_c   1.000
_cell.angle_alpha   90.00
_cell.angle_beta   90.00
_cell.angle_gamma   90.00
#
_symmetry.space_group_name_H-M   'P 1'
#
loop_
_entity.id
_entity.type
_entity.pdbx_description
1 polymer ?
#
loop_
_entity_poly.entity_id
_entity_poly.type
_entity_poly.pdbx_seq_one_letter_code
_entity_poly.pdbx_strand_id
1 'polypeptide(L)'
;MFGRTLDAIAGYGPTESFNEIVAESLLPSEFGSHCVHIDTMNFSVTGEYEHDFGTEEIQITYGYPKDGRWDLKRFVLGMAANQHGVPLFLQTFSGNESEKESIRTIIQALTEKLRSTEKVYNIADAEFYT
;
A
#
# COMPACT_ATOMS: atom_id res chain seq x y z
N MET A 1 -20.69 11.42 12.34
CA MET A 1 -19.89 12.27 11.43
C MET A 1 -18.78 11.46 10.78
N PHE A 2 -17.97 10.71 11.55
CA PHE A 2 -16.86 9.90 11.04
C PHE A 2 -17.24 8.82 10.01
N GLY A 3 -18.33 8.07 10.24
CA GLY A 3 -18.78 7.02 9.30
C GLY A 3 -18.98 7.51 7.86
N ARG A 4 -19.75 8.60 7.67
CA ARG A 4 -19.97 9.18 6.34
C ARG A 4 -18.69 9.65 5.63
N THR A 5 -17.72 10.13 6.41
CA THR A 5 -16.42 10.52 5.85
C THR A 5 -15.65 9.29 5.38
N LEU A 6 -15.64 8.21 6.17
CA LEU A 6 -15.02 6.94 5.76
C LEU A 6 -15.71 6.33 4.55
N ASP A 7 -17.05 6.35 4.51
CA ASP A 7 -17.82 5.86 3.36
C ASP A 7 -17.48 6.64 2.09
N ALA A 8 -17.27 7.96 2.20
CA ALA A 8 -16.86 8.79 1.06
C ALA A 8 -15.43 8.49 0.60
N ILE A 9 -14.50 8.25 1.54
CA ILE A 9 -13.11 7.84 1.21
C ILE A 9 -13.12 6.47 0.54
N ALA A 10 -13.88 5.51 1.07
CA ALA A 10 -14.04 4.18 0.49
C ALA A 10 -14.68 4.26 -0.91
N GLY A 11 -15.72 5.07 -1.09
CA GLY A 11 -16.35 5.26 -2.40
C GLY A 11 -15.47 5.98 -3.44
N TYR A 12 -14.49 6.79 -2.99
CA TYR A 12 -13.52 7.43 -3.86
C TYR A 12 -12.35 6.50 -4.23
N GLY A 13 -11.93 5.68 -3.26
CA GLY A 13 -10.69 4.93 -3.31
C GLY A 13 -9.65 5.53 -2.35
N PRO A 14 -9.30 4.85 -1.23
CA PRO A 14 -8.34 5.37 -0.27
C PRO A 14 -6.93 5.54 -0.88
N THR A 15 -6.55 4.65 -1.78
CA THR A 15 -5.28 4.69 -2.52
C THR A 15 -5.22 5.90 -3.43
N GLU A 16 -6.29 6.18 -4.16
CA GLU A 16 -6.44 7.30 -5.08
C GLU A 16 -6.35 8.62 -4.32
N SER A 17 -7.16 8.74 -3.25
CA SER A 17 -7.18 9.93 -2.40
C SER A 17 -5.80 10.23 -1.81
N PHE A 18 -5.12 9.22 -1.28
CA PHE A 18 -3.79 9.39 -0.72
C PHE A 18 -2.77 9.86 -1.77
N ASN A 19 -2.77 9.19 -2.93
CA ASN A 19 -1.82 9.48 -4.00
C ASN A 19 -1.98 10.88 -4.57
N GLU A 20 -3.22 11.39 -4.64
CA GLU A 20 -3.47 12.77 -5.08
C GLU A 20 -2.95 13.80 -4.09
N ILE A 21 -3.22 13.62 -2.80
CA ILE A 21 -2.70 14.50 -1.73
C ILE A 21 -1.17 14.54 -1.78
N VAL A 22 -0.55 13.37 -1.94
CA VAL A 22 0.90 13.26 -2.07
C VAL A 22 1.39 13.95 -3.33
N ALA A 23 0.78 13.68 -4.49
CA ALA A 23 1.17 14.33 -5.74
C ALA A 23 1.11 15.86 -5.62
N GLU A 24 0.00 16.42 -5.10
CA GLU A 24 -0.14 17.85 -4.86
C GLU A 24 0.93 18.42 -3.91
N SER A 25 1.28 17.66 -2.87
CA SER A 25 2.30 18.06 -1.90
C SER A 25 3.72 18.03 -2.48
N LEU A 26 3.99 17.17 -3.46
CA LEU A 26 5.30 17.00 -4.08
C LEU A 26 5.52 17.91 -5.31
N LEU A 27 4.45 18.41 -5.95
CA LEU A 27 4.53 19.33 -7.10
C LEU A 27 5.47 20.55 -6.89
N PRO A 28 5.56 21.17 -5.70
CA PRO A 28 6.42 22.35 -5.48
C PRO A 28 7.89 22.02 -5.24
N SER A 29 8.28 20.73 -5.15
CA SER A 29 9.59 20.32 -4.67
C SER A 29 10.45 19.65 -5.74
N GLU A 30 11.69 20.11 -5.86
CA GLU A 30 12.73 19.45 -6.65
C GLU A 30 13.27 18.24 -5.88
N PHE A 31 12.63 17.10 -6.06
CA PHE A 31 13.24 15.85 -5.65
C PHE A 31 14.16 15.40 -6.80
N GLY A 32 15.47 15.47 -6.60
CA GLY A 32 16.41 14.79 -7.50
C GLY A 32 16.24 13.26 -7.42
N SER A 33 17.04 12.53 -8.19
CA SER A 33 17.22 11.05 -8.19
C SER A 33 16.45 10.34 -7.07
N HIS A 34 15.35 9.67 -7.40
CA HIS A 34 14.46 9.07 -6.40
C HIS A 34 14.93 7.66 -6.04
N CYS A 35 15.47 7.50 -4.83
CA CYS A 35 15.47 6.19 -4.18
C CYS A 35 14.11 6.00 -3.53
N VAL A 36 13.36 5.01 -4.01
CA VAL A 36 12.02 4.68 -3.54
C VAL A 36 12.09 3.36 -2.78
N HIS A 37 11.95 3.44 -1.47
CA HIS A 37 11.90 2.29 -0.58
C HIS A 37 10.48 1.74 -0.55
N ILE A 38 10.32 0.46 -0.84
CA ILE A 38 9.04 -0.24 -0.89
C ILE A 38 9.07 -1.37 0.11
N ASP A 39 8.03 -1.45 0.93
CA ASP A 39 7.87 -2.48 1.95
C ASP A 39 6.39 -2.83 2.11
N THR A 40 6.14 -4.01 2.68
CA THR A 40 4.79 -4.46 3.03
C THR A 40 4.70 -4.77 4.53
N MET A 41 3.62 -4.33 5.16
CA MET A 41 3.36 -4.52 6.57
C MET A 41 2.08 -5.32 6.77
N ASN A 42 2.14 -6.37 7.58
CA ASN A 42 0.99 -7.20 7.92
C ASN A 42 0.29 -6.65 9.18
N PHE A 43 -1.03 -6.53 9.13
CA PHE A 43 -1.87 -6.13 10.27
C PHE A 43 -2.74 -7.30 10.73
N SER A 44 -2.36 -7.93 11.84
CA SER A 44 -3.16 -8.97 12.49
C SER A 44 -4.34 -8.36 13.26
N VAL A 45 -5.55 -8.89 13.05
CA VAL A 45 -6.79 -8.36 13.63
C VAL A 45 -7.62 -9.46 14.31
N THR A 46 -8.44 -9.06 15.27
CA THR A 46 -9.40 -9.92 15.98
C THR A 46 -10.83 -9.58 15.57
N GLY A 47 -11.67 -10.60 15.39
CA GLY A 47 -13.07 -10.44 14.99
C GLY A 47 -13.48 -11.37 13.85
N GLU A 48 -14.77 -11.43 13.57
CA GLU A 48 -15.33 -12.38 12.60
C GLU A 48 -15.09 -11.97 11.15
N TYR A 49 -15.00 -10.68 10.79
CA TYR A 49 -14.72 -10.18 9.43
C TYR A 49 -15.33 -11.06 8.32
N GLU A 50 -16.66 -11.09 8.26
CA GLU A 50 -17.42 -11.88 7.30
C GLU A 50 -17.16 -11.42 5.86
N HIS A 51 -17.17 -12.35 4.91
CA HIS A 51 -16.84 -12.08 3.51
C HIS A 51 -17.89 -11.18 2.79
N ASP A 52 -19.05 -10.97 3.42
CA ASP A 52 -20.22 -10.20 2.93
C ASP A 52 -20.31 -8.79 3.55
N PHE A 53 -19.18 -8.18 3.94
CA PHE A 53 -19.21 -6.78 4.38
C PHE A 53 -19.41 -5.77 3.24
N GLY A 54 -19.68 -6.23 2.01
CA GLY A 54 -19.92 -5.38 0.85
C GLY A 54 -18.71 -4.59 0.36
N THR A 55 -17.50 -4.93 0.83
CA THR A 55 -16.24 -4.30 0.42
C THR A 55 -15.54 -5.20 -0.60
N GLU A 56 -15.61 -4.85 -1.89
CA GLU A 56 -14.99 -5.66 -2.96
C GLU A 56 -13.47 -5.49 -3.04
N GLU A 57 -12.87 -4.55 -2.29
CA GLU A 57 -11.47 -4.15 -2.49
C GLU A 57 -10.43 -5.04 -1.80
N ILE A 58 -10.66 -5.50 -0.56
CA ILE A 58 -9.73 -6.39 0.15
C ILE A 58 -10.47 -7.44 0.99
N GLN A 59 -9.85 -8.61 1.15
CA GLN A 59 -10.33 -9.66 2.04
C GLN A 59 -9.49 -9.71 3.31
N ILE A 60 -10.14 -9.42 4.45
CA ILE A 60 -9.54 -9.63 5.77
C ILE A 60 -9.63 -11.11 6.10
N THR A 61 -8.53 -11.83 5.91
CA THR A 61 -8.51 -13.30 5.92
C THR A 61 -7.22 -13.85 6.52
N TYR A 62 -7.12 -15.16 6.66
CA TYR A 62 -5.90 -15.83 7.09
C TYR A 62 -4.87 -15.83 5.97
N GLY A 63 -3.60 -15.66 6.33
CA GLY A 63 -2.47 -15.70 5.40
C GLY A 63 -1.19 -16.09 6.12
N TYR A 64 -0.05 -15.88 5.47
CA TYR A 64 1.26 -16.23 6.02
C TYR A 64 1.69 -15.22 7.10
N PRO A 65 1.90 -15.62 8.38
CA PRO A 65 2.24 -14.70 9.45
C PRO A 65 3.74 -14.55 9.61
N LYS A 66 4.22 -13.30 9.48
CA LYS A 66 5.57 -12.92 9.91
C LYS A 66 5.71 -12.91 11.45
N ASP A 67 4.59 -12.78 12.18
CA ASP A 67 4.53 -12.72 13.65
C ASP A 67 4.18 -14.07 14.33
N GLY A 68 3.98 -15.14 13.54
CA GLY A 68 3.57 -16.47 14.02
C GLY A 68 2.10 -16.61 14.42
N ARG A 69 1.26 -15.57 14.29
CA ARG A 69 -0.16 -15.60 14.70
C ARG A 69 -1.06 -16.22 13.62
N TRP A 70 -0.93 -17.52 13.41
CA TRP A 70 -1.77 -18.29 12.49
C TRP A 70 -3.27 -18.29 12.88
N ASP A 71 -3.57 -17.97 14.13
CA ASP A 71 -4.93 -17.88 14.67
C ASP A 71 -5.65 -16.57 14.30
N LEU A 72 -4.95 -15.57 13.74
CA LEU A 72 -5.51 -14.26 13.43
C LEU A 72 -5.67 -14.03 11.92
N LYS A 73 -6.81 -13.41 11.56
CA LYS A 73 -7.03 -12.80 10.26
C LYS A 73 -6.17 -11.55 10.11
N ARG A 74 -5.93 -11.12 8.87
CA ARG A 74 -5.10 -9.95 8.56
C ARG A 74 -5.47 -9.29 7.25
N PHE A 75 -4.85 -8.14 7.04
CA PHE A 75 -4.69 -7.49 5.75
C PHE A 75 -3.26 -6.95 5.64
N VAL A 76 -2.84 -6.62 4.43
CA VAL A 76 -1.49 -6.12 4.16
C VAL A 76 -1.57 -4.65 3.74
N LEU A 77 -0.63 -3.83 4.21
CA LEU A 77 -0.41 -2.48 3.72
C LEU A 77 0.91 -2.44 2.96
N GLY A 78 0.85 -2.12 1.68
CA GLY A 78 2.03 -1.77 0.90
C GLY A 78 2.27 -0.28 0.93
N MET A 79 3.52 0.12 1.15
CA MET A 79 3.93 1.52 1.17
C MET A 79 5.19 1.72 0.35
N ALA A 80 5.25 2.84 -0.35
CA ALA A 80 6.49 3.34 -0.93
C ALA A 80 6.82 4.72 -0.39
N ALA A 81 8.08 4.95 -0.05
CA ALA A 81 8.58 6.24 0.44
C ALA A 81 9.88 6.64 -0.26
N ASN A 82 10.10 7.94 -0.43
CA ASN A 82 11.34 8.45 -1.00
C ASN A 82 12.49 8.44 0.04
N GLN A 83 13.71 8.80 -0.39
CA GLN A 83 14.89 8.89 0.48
C GLN A 83 14.79 9.87 1.66
N HIS A 84 13.77 10.74 1.68
CA HIS A 84 13.53 11.70 2.76
C HIS A 84 12.46 11.20 3.74
N GLY A 85 11.97 9.97 3.56
CA GLY A 85 10.90 9.39 4.37
C GLY A 85 9.51 9.94 4.04
N VAL A 86 9.35 10.63 2.90
CA VAL A 86 8.03 11.09 2.45
C VAL A 86 7.33 9.92 1.75
N PRO A 87 6.15 9.49 2.22
CA PRO A 87 5.41 8.44 1.54
C PRO A 87 4.91 8.95 0.18
N LEU A 88 5.16 8.16 -0.85
CA LEU A 88 4.80 8.43 -2.23
C LEU A 88 3.55 7.66 -2.66
N PHE A 89 3.28 6.53 -2.00
CA PHE A 89 2.19 5.62 -2.34
C PHE A 89 1.81 4.74 -1.16
N LEU A 90 0.52 4.45 -1.04
CA LEU A 90 -0.06 3.50 -0.09
C LEU A 90 -1.16 2.71 -0.77
N GLN A 91 -1.21 1.40 -0.51
CA GLN A 91 -2.31 0.53 -0.95
C GLN A 91 -2.50 -0.62 0.03
N THR A 92 -3.75 -0.96 0.30
CA THR A 92 -4.10 -2.15 1.08
C THR A 92 -4.33 -3.36 0.16
N PHE A 93 -3.96 -4.54 0.65
CA PHE A 93 -4.13 -5.82 -0.03
C PHE A 93 -4.78 -6.85 0.90
N SER A 94 -5.38 -7.89 0.31
CA SER A 94 -6.00 -8.98 1.07
C SER A 94 -4.96 -9.72 1.93
N GLY A 95 -5.39 -10.28 3.05
CA GLY A 95 -4.48 -10.91 4.02
C GLY A 95 -3.71 -12.13 3.52
N ASN A 96 -4.13 -12.71 2.41
CA ASN A 96 -3.51 -13.86 1.74
C ASN A 96 -2.76 -13.49 0.46
N GLU A 97 -2.61 -12.19 0.16
CA GLU A 97 -1.86 -11.75 -1.01
C GLU A 97 -0.37 -12.05 -0.87
N SER A 98 0.25 -12.33 -2.02
CA SER A 98 1.70 -12.52 -2.05
C SER A 98 2.39 -11.18 -1.93
N GLU A 99 3.40 -11.11 -1.06
CA GLU A 99 4.25 -9.93 -0.90
C GLU A 99 4.91 -9.49 -2.20
N LYS A 100 5.40 -10.46 -2.98
CA LYS A 100 6.04 -10.20 -4.27
C LYS A 100 5.09 -9.56 -5.27
N GLU A 101 3.86 -10.06 -5.36
CA GLU A 101 2.84 -9.50 -6.24
C GLU A 101 2.41 -8.11 -5.74
N SER A 102 2.24 -7.93 -4.44
CA SER A 102 1.91 -6.63 -3.83
C SER A 102 2.97 -5.57 -4.15
N ILE A 103 4.25 -5.88 -3.94
CA ILE A 103 5.37 -4.99 -4.26
C ILE A 103 5.42 -4.69 -5.76
N ARG A 104 5.19 -5.69 -6.62
CA ARG A 104 5.16 -5.51 -8.07
C ARG A 104 4.04 -4.56 -8.50
N THR A 105 2.84 -4.69 -7.92
CA THR A 105 1.71 -3.79 -8.16
C THR A 105 2.06 -2.35 -7.76
N ILE A 106 2.70 -2.16 -6.60
CA ILE A 106 3.14 -0.83 -6.14
C ILE A 106 4.15 -0.21 -7.11
N ILE A 107 5.16 -0.98 -7.55
CA ILE A 107 6.18 -0.50 -8.51
C ILE A 107 5.52 -0.07 -9.82
N GLN A 108 4.59 -0.87 -10.34
CA GLN A 108 3.87 -0.55 -11.58
C GLN A 108 3.06 0.74 -11.43
N ALA A 109 2.24 0.84 -10.37
CA ALA A 109 1.41 2.01 -10.11
C ALA A 109 2.26 3.29 -9.92
N LEU A 110 3.37 3.20 -9.18
CA LEU A 110 4.30 4.32 -9.01
C LEU A 110 4.93 4.74 -10.32
N THR A 111 5.39 3.79 -11.13
CA THR A 111 6.02 4.10 -12.41
C THR A 111 5.06 4.85 -13.34
N GLU A 112 3.79 4.43 -13.37
CA GLU A 112 2.75 5.05 -14.18
C GLU A 112 2.36 6.46 -13.70
N LYS A 113 2.34 6.68 -12.38
CA LYS A 113 1.93 7.95 -11.75
C LYS A 113 3.06 8.98 -11.70
N LEU A 114 4.27 8.58 -11.35
CA LEU A 114 5.39 9.50 -11.11
C LEU A 114 5.87 10.17 -12.42
N ARG A 115 5.87 9.42 -13.55
CA ARG A 115 6.28 9.88 -14.89
C ARG A 115 7.54 10.76 -14.91
N SER A 116 8.47 10.49 -14.00
CA SER A 116 9.67 11.31 -13.83
C SER A 116 10.60 11.14 -15.02
N THR A 117 11.23 12.25 -15.44
CA THR A 117 12.30 12.24 -16.44
C THR A 117 13.63 11.79 -15.85
N GLU A 118 13.73 11.73 -14.52
CA GLU A 118 14.92 11.28 -13.81
C GLU A 118 14.89 9.77 -13.55
N LYS A 119 16.06 9.19 -13.25
CA LYS A 119 16.15 7.78 -12.89
C LYS A 119 15.52 7.54 -11.52
N VAL A 120 14.67 6.50 -11.45
CA VAL A 120 14.04 6.02 -10.21
C VAL A 120 14.67 4.68 -9.83
N TYR A 121 15.18 4.58 -8.61
CA TYR A 121 15.73 3.37 -8.03
C TYR A 121 14.72 2.79 -7.04
N ASN A 122 14.10 1.66 -7.39
CA ASN A 122 13.22 0.94 -6.49
C ASN A 122 14.06 0.04 -5.58
N ILE A 123 13.89 0.18 -4.27
CA ILE A 123 14.60 -0.56 -3.24
C ILE A 123 13.56 -1.39 -2.48
N ALA A 124 13.70 -2.71 -2.56
CA ALA A 124 12.90 -3.68 -1.83
C ALA A 124 13.85 -4.69 -1.15
N ASP A 125 13.32 -5.45 -0.19
CA ASP A 125 14.11 -6.47 0.50
C ASP A 125 14.46 -7.67 -0.40
N ALA A 126 15.21 -8.63 0.16
CA ALA A 126 15.64 -9.82 -0.57
C ALA A 126 14.49 -10.78 -0.92
N GLU A 127 13.40 -10.76 -0.15
CA GLU A 127 12.25 -11.65 -0.35
C GLU A 127 11.60 -11.38 -1.70
N PHE A 128 11.59 -10.11 -2.15
CA PHE A 128 11.12 -9.72 -3.48
C PHE A 128 11.85 -10.43 -4.65
N TYR A 129 13.16 -10.69 -4.51
CA TYR A 129 13.99 -11.23 -5.59
C TYR A 129 13.98 -12.76 -5.69
N THR A 130 13.35 -13.43 -4.73
CA THR A 130 13.29 -14.89 -4.64
C THR A 130 11.96 -15.40 -5.20
#